data_AF-A0ABD2ND17-F1
#
_entry.id   AF-A0ABD2ND17-F1
#
_cell.length_a   1.000
_cell.length_b   1.000
_cell.length_c   1.000
_cell.angle_alpha   90.00
_cell.angle_beta   90.00
_cell.angle_gamma   90.00
#
_symmetry.space_group_name_H-M   'P 1'
#
loop_
_entity.id
_entity.type
_entity.pdbx_description
1 polymer ?
#
loop_
_entity_poly.entity_id
_entity_poly.type
_entity_poly.pdbx_seq_one_letter_code
_entity_poly.pdbx_strand_id
1 'polypeptide(L)'
;MINYCNEKVNHFVISATLKEEQEEIVREGLEWTRVEYFNNIVICQLLENESHGVLTLLDEPNILTDSMYLTRVEQCCAGHSHCLTSDSSLPLDSFQIRHFAGVVTYKVHDFVEKNTDYLPREISRAMFRCDHALMPHLFPEGNPKRCNIKRPLSKSAQLRVALNSLLKGLTSRQIHYIRCLKPNELKVPRKFEVGLVQHQVRYLNLVATVQVWRAGYCYKLSYPQFLCRYKMISASTWPRWRGSPIEGVSILLRSLPIPSAEFTYGRTKLFVRSPRTVFELEDFRRSRLHDLALLLQKCWRGYREYKSYQRMRHSQMVIASAWRSWKAREQFLLLKERKEREWAATLIQRHYIQWKRRQFLFNLLQSLPPEANSPIYREWPSCHPQLMECNDLLKRLHHRWRCYKFRLKFDQTSRNRMREKVTASLIFRDRKCSYPRSVSHPFVGDYVRLRQNIQWKKMSLESNDQYVVFADIINKIARSSGKFVPILLVISTRSMLILDQRTLQIKYRVPATEIYKMSLSPYLDDVAVVHVKSSSENDEEASSSISDTTGCLFQSDLKKKGDFVFQTGHVIEIVTKLFLVVQNASGKPPEINIATEFEANFGSQLVMFTFKCVGLPEIPPGQMRVLRKANKMEILM
;
A
#
# COMPACT_ATOMS: atom_id res chain seq x y z
N MET A 1 94.02 -31.18 33.96
CA MET A 1 93.56 -31.50 32.58
C MET A 1 92.26 -30.80 32.20
N ILE A 2 91.12 -31.01 32.90
CA ILE A 2 89.83 -30.35 32.55
C ILE A 2 89.95 -28.82 32.50
N ASN A 3 90.53 -28.21 33.55
CA ASN A 3 90.70 -26.75 33.59
C ASN A 3 91.63 -26.24 32.48
N TYR A 4 92.66 -27.01 32.09
CA TYR A 4 93.50 -26.69 30.94
C TYR A 4 92.71 -26.67 29.62
N CYS A 5 91.85 -27.68 29.39
CA CYS A 5 90.96 -27.68 28.22
C CYS A 5 90.03 -26.46 28.22
N ASN A 6 89.45 -26.12 29.37
CA ASN A 6 88.58 -24.95 29.51
C ASN A 6 89.33 -23.64 29.23
N GLU A 7 90.55 -23.47 29.75
CA GLU A 7 91.43 -22.33 29.45
C GLU A 7 91.66 -22.19 27.95
N LYS A 8 92.04 -23.29 27.29
CA LYS A 8 92.31 -23.32 25.86
C LYS A 8 91.10 -23.02 25.00
N VAL A 9 89.96 -23.65 25.30
CA VAL A 9 88.70 -23.38 24.60
C VAL A 9 88.29 -21.92 24.82
N ASN A 10 88.35 -21.41 26.05
CA ASN A 10 88.02 -20.01 26.34
C ASN A 10 88.94 -19.03 25.57
N HIS A 11 90.25 -19.31 25.53
CA HIS A 11 91.21 -18.50 24.77
C HIS A 11 90.86 -18.49 23.27
N PHE A 12 90.55 -19.67 22.72
CA PHE A 12 90.15 -19.82 21.33
C PHE A 12 88.84 -19.07 21.03
N VAL A 13 87.83 -19.17 21.89
CA VAL A 13 86.56 -18.42 21.74
C VAL A 13 86.80 -16.92 21.71
N ILE A 14 87.52 -16.39 22.71
CA ILE A 14 87.75 -14.94 22.82
C ILE A 14 88.55 -14.42 21.61
N SER A 15 89.62 -15.12 21.24
CA SER A 15 90.46 -14.72 20.10
C SER A 15 89.72 -14.81 18.76
N ALA A 16 88.94 -15.88 18.53
CA ALA A 16 88.12 -16.02 17.33
C ALA A 16 87.07 -14.92 17.22
N THR A 17 86.35 -14.61 18.31
CA THR A 17 85.33 -13.56 18.29
C THR A 17 85.94 -12.16 18.12
N LEU A 18 87.04 -11.85 18.80
CA LEU A 18 87.75 -10.59 18.59
C LEU A 18 88.21 -10.41 17.16
N LYS A 19 88.76 -11.47 16.55
CA LYS A 19 89.20 -11.45 15.16
C LYS A 19 88.04 -11.21 14.21
N GLU A 20 86.90 -11.88 14.41
CA GLU A 20 85.70 -11.71 13.58
C GLU A 20 85.14 -10.28 13.67
N GLU A 21 85.03 -9.72 14.88
CA GLU A 21 84.58 -8.34 15.09
C GLU A 21 85.56 -7.32 14.48
N GLN A 22 86.88 -7.55 14.63
CA GLN A 22 87.90 -6.70 14.04
C GLN A 22 87.83 -6.74 12.50
N GLU A 23 87.71 -7.92 11.89
CA GLU A 23 87.57 -8.07 10.45
C GLU A 23 86.30 -7.39 9.92
N GLU A 24 85.18 -7.43 10.66
CA GLU A 24 83.96 -6.73 10.26
C GLU A 24 84.11 -5.20 10.34
N ILE A 25 84.70 -4.68 11.41
CA ILE A 25 84.96 -3.25 11.59
C ILE A 25 85.87 -2.72 10.47
N VAL A 26 86.94 -3.46 10.14
CA VAL A 26 87.86 -3.12 9.04
C VAL A 26 87.13 -3.19 7.69
N ARG A 27 86.31 -4.22 7.45
CA ARG A 27 85.52 -4.38 6.22
C ARG A 27 84.57 -3.21 6.00
N GLU A 28 84.01 -2.68 7.08
CA GLU A 28 83.10 -1.53 7.09
C GLU A 28 83.84 -0.18 7.06
N GLY A 29 85.17 -0.18 7.08
CA GLY A 29 86.01 1.02 6.97
C GLY A 29 86.10 1.83 8.27
N LEU A 30 85.89 1.19 9.42
CA LEU A 30 85.87 1.83 10.74
C LEU A 30 87.21 1.62 11.47
N GLU A 31 87.56 2.55 12.36
CA GLU A 31 88.74 2.41 13.21
C GLU A 31 88.50 1.41 14.34
N TRP A 32 89.41 0.44 14.47
CA TRP A 32 89.39 -0.52 15.57
C TRP A 32 89.92 0.12 16.85
N THR A 33 89.09 0.15 17.88
CA THR A 33 89.51 0.54 19.23
C THR A 33 89.98 -0.70 19.97
N ARG A 34 91.17 -0.62 20.60
CA ARG A 34 91.70 -1.74 21.37
C ARG A 34 90.78 -2.05 22.55
N VAL A 35 90.22 -3.25 22.56
CA VAL A 35 89.44 -3.77 23.68
C VAL A 35 90.37 -4.39 24.71
N GLU A 36 90.32 -3.89 25.94
CA GLU A 36 90.98 -4.54 27.07
C GLU A 36 90.17 -5.76 27.50
N TYR A 37 90.82 -6.93 27.54
CA TYR A 37 90.22 -8.17 28.00
C TYR A 37 91.23 -9.01 28.76
N PHE A 38 90.74 -9.92 29.60
CA PHE A 38 91.60 -10.84 30.34
C PHE A 38 92.27 -11.83 29.37
N ASN A 39 93.58 -11.67 29.18
CA ASN A 39 94.35 -12.52 28.27
C ASN A 39 94.80 -13.81 28.96
N ASN A 40 94.03 -14.87 28.77
CA ASN A 40 94.31 -16.17 29.36
C ASN A 40 95.36 -17.01 28.60
N ILE A 41 96.02 -16.45 27.57
CA ILE A 41 97.12 -17.13 26.88
C ILE A 41 98.30 -17.40 27.82
N VAL A 42 98.54 -16.50 28.78
CA VAL A 42 99.64 -16.62 29.75
C VAL A 42 99.46 -17.86 30.62
N ILE A 43 98.22 -18.19 30.99
CA ILE A 43 97.88 -19.40 31.74
C ILE A 43 98.01 -20.64 30.85
N CYS A 44 97.59 -20.55 29.57
CA CYS A 44 97.77 -21.64 28.62
C CYS A 44 99.26 -21.98 28.42
N GLN A 45 100.10 -20.96 28.25
CA GLN A 45 101.56 -21.10 28.11
C GLN A 45 102.19 -21.72 29.35
N LEU A 46 101.83 -21.25 30.56
CA LEU A 46 102.28 -21.85 31.82
C LEU A 46 101.99 -23.36 31.88
N LEU A 47 100.84 -23.80 31.37
CA LEU A 47 100.43 -25.20 31.43
C LEU A 47 101.06 -26.07 30.32
N GLU A 48 101.24 -25.53 29.11
CA GLU A 48 101.54 -26.34 27.92
C GLU A 48 102.95 -26.20 27.36
N ASN A 49 103.72 -25.18 27.80
CA ASN A 49 105.01 -24.84 27.20
C ASN A 49 105.90 -26.09 27.00
N GLU A 50 106.52 -26.20 25.84
CA GLU A 50 107.31 -27.37 25.44
C GLU A 50 108.56 -27.58 26.30
N SER A 51 109.08 -26.52 26.93
CA SER A 51 110.31 -26.58 27.74
C SER A 51 110.07 -26.50 29.25
N HIS A 52 109.03 -25.80 29.68
CA HIS A 52 108.74 -25.53 31.10
C HIS A 52 107.24 -25.43 31.37
N GLY A 53 106.40 -26.17 30.64
CA GLY A 53 104.97 -26.23 30.92
C GLY A 53 104.68 -27.21 32.06
N VAL A 54 103.77 -26.86 32.97
CA VAL A 54 103.38 -27.74 34.10
C VAL A 54 103.02 -29.17 33.62
N LEU A 55 102.35 -29.31 32.48
CA LEU A 55 102.02 -30.63 31.91
C LEU A 55 103.20 -31.33 31.24
N THR A 56 104.17 -30.58 30.74
CA THR A 56 105.38 -31.11 30.09
C THR A 56 106.40 -31.57 31.12
N LEU A 57 106.44 -30.91 32.29
CA LEU A 57 107.28 -31.34 33.43
C LEU A 57 106.95 -32.78 33.83
N LEU A 58 105.68 -33.19 33.81
CA LEU A 58 105.26 -34.58 34.09
C LEU A 58 105.84 -35.63 33.13
N ASP A 59 106.34 -35.20 31.97
CA ASP A 59 106.91 -36.08 30.94
C ASP A 59 108.46 -36.08 31.00
N GLU A 60 109.08 -35.29 31.89
CA GLU A 60 110.54 -35.25 32.06
C GLU A 60 111.06 -36.60 32.60
N PRO A 61 112.12 -37.17 32.01
CA PRO A 61 112.61 -38.50 32.37
C PRO A 61 113.15 -38.61 33.80
N ASN A 62 113.50 -37.47 34.41
CA ASN A 62 114.05 -37.40 35.76
C ASN A 62 112.97 -37.36 36.84
N ILE A 63 111.68 -37.25 36.48
CA ILE A 63 110.58 -37.16 37.44
C ILE A 63 109.99 -38.55 37.67
N LEU A 64 110.35 -39.15 38.80
CA LEU A 64 109.91 -40.50 39.19
C LEU A 64 108.93 -40.48 40.36
N THR A 65 108.92 -39.42 41.17
CA THR A 65 108.03 -39.26 42.32
C THR A 65 107.27 -37.94 42.28
N ASP A 66 106.13 -37.90 42.95
CA ASP A 66 105.29 -36.71 43.06
C ASP A 66 106.01 -35.53 43.77
N SER A 67 106.89 -35.80 44.73
CA SER A 67 107.68 -34.77 45.42
C SER A 67 108.75 -34.13 44.53
N MET A 68 109.37 -34.93 43.64
CA MET A 68 110.28 -34.42 42.62
C MET A 68 109.54 -33.55 41.60
N TYR A 69 108.34 -33.98 41.20
CA TYR A 69 107.48 -33.18 40.33
C TYR A 69 107.08 -31.86 40.97
N LEU A 70 106.64 -31.86 42.25
CA LEU A 70 106.27 -30.64 42.96
C LEU A 70 107.44 -29.65 43.03
N THR A 71 108.63 -30.10 43.46
CA THR A 71 109.84 -29.26 43.50
C THR A 71 110.12 -28.60 42.14
N ARG A 72 109.94 -29.36 41.05
CA ARG A 72 110.15 -28.85 39.70
C ARG A 72 109.08 -27.84 39.27
N VAL A 73 107.81 -28.08 39.64
CA VAL A 73 106.70 -27.14 39.42
C VAL A 73 106.96 -25.84 40.20
N GLU A 74 107.42 -25.91 41.45
CA GLU A 74 107.77 -24.75 42.26
C GLU A 74 108.88 -23.91 41.62
N GLN A 75 109.93 -24.55 41.11
CA GLN A 75 110.99 -23.87 40.36
C GLN A 75 110.49 -23.20 39.08
N CYS A 76 109.59 -23.86 38.35
CA CYS A 76 109.00 -23.32 37.13
C CYS A 76 108.01 -22.17 37.42
N CYS A 77 107.32 -22.25 38.55
CA CYS A 77 106.33 -21.28 38.99
C CYS A 77 106.93 -20.08 39.72
N ALA A 78 108.20 -20.16 40.14
CA ALA A 78 108.90 -19.10 40.83
C ALA A 78 108.89 -17.79 40.01
N GLY A 79 108.15 -16.78 40.49
CA GLY A 79 108.02 -15.48 39.84
C GLY A 79 106.91 -15.36 38.80
N HIS A 80 106.14 -16.41 38.53
CA HIS A 80 105.03 -16.34 37.57
C HIS A 80 103.75 -15.80 38.23
N SER A 81 103.17 -14.72 37.69
CA SER A 81 102.03 -14.01 38.31
C SER A 81 100.81 -14.90 38.58
N HIS A 82 100.59 -15.94 37.77
CA HIS A 82 99.44 -16.86 37.86
C HIS A 82 99.71 -18.17 38.61
N CYS A 83 100.93 -18.44 39.08
CA CYS A 83 101.24 -19.65 39.85
C CYS A 83 101.61 -19.26 41.29
N LEU A 84 100.95 -19.88 42.27
CA LEU A 84 101.16 -19.64 43.69
C LEU A 84 101.66 -20.93 44.32
N THR A 85 102.96 -20.97 44.64
CA THR A 85 103.64 -22.15 45.18
C THR A 85 104.28 -21.90 46.54
N SER A 86 104.30 -20.67 47.05
CA SER A 86 105.11 -20.28 48.21
C SER A 86 104.32 -19.57 49.32
N ASP A 87 103.00 -19.73 49.37
CA ASP A 87 102.18 -19.24 50.48
C ASP A 87 102.16 -20.24 51.64
N SER A 88 102.52 -19.80 52.84
CA SER A 88 102.52 -20.61 54.08
C SER A 88 101.14 -21.13 54.50
N SER A 89 100.07 -20.70 53.83
CA SER A 89 98.70 -21.20 53.99
C SER A 89 98.33 -22.33 53.03
N LEU A 90 99.22 -22.75 52.13
CA LEU A 90 98.96 -23.83 51.18
C LEU A 90 98.97 -25.20 51.90
N PRO A 91 98.03 -26.10 51.57
CA PRO A 91 98.11 -27.49 52.00
C PRO A 91 99.42 -28.15 51.55
N LEU A 92 99.96 -29.06 52.37
CA LEU A 92 101.12 -29.88 52.01
C LEU A 92 100.90 -30.61 50.67
N ASP A 93 101.98 -30.78 49.90
CA ASP A 93 101.98 -31.43 48.59
C ASP A 93 100.99 -30.84 47.58
N SER A 94 100.85 -29.51 47.54
CA SER A 94 99.93 -28.84 46.63
C SER A 94 100.50 -27.56 46.01
N PHE A 95 100.04 -27.25 44.81
CA PHE A 95 100.32 -25.99 44.12
C PHE A 95 99.01 -25.32 43.68
N GLN A 96 99.02 -24.00 43.54
CA GLN A 96 97.87 -23.23 43.11
C GLN A 96 98.09 -22.57 41.75
N ILE A 97 97.06 -22.58 40.91
CA ILE A 97 97.03 -21.83 39.64
C ILE A 97 95.83 -20.90 39.65
N ARG A 98 96.07 -19.63 39.32
CA ARG A 98 95.03 -18.62 39.10
C ARG A 98 94.52 -18.71 37.66
N HIS A 99 93.49 -19.53 37.47
CA HIS A 99 92.73 -19.66 36.23
C HIS A 99 91.86 -18.42 35.96
N PHE A 100 91.31 -18.29 34.75
CA PHE A 100 90.35 -17.23 34.42
C PHE A 100 89.10 -17.28 35.31
N ALA A 101 88.73 -18.49 35.76
CA ALA A 101 87.57 -18.74 36.61
C ALA A 101 87.81 -18.47 38.10
N GLY A 102 89.08 -18.38 38.53
CA GLY A 102 89.46 -18.29 39.94
C GLY A 102 90.73 -19.09 40.28
N VAL A 103 91.13 -19.05 41.55
CA VAL A 103 92.29 -19.80 42.06
C VAL A 103 91.88 -21.25 42.33
N VAL A 104 92.66 -22.20 41.81
CA VAL A 104 92.44 -23.64 42.02
C VAL A 104 93.68 -24.24 42.68
N THR A 105 93.46 -25.01 43.75
CA THR A 105 94.53 -25.76 44.44
C THR A 105 94.56 -27.19 43.92
N TYR A 106 95.73 -27.62 43.43
CA TYR A 106 95.99 -28.96 42.93
C TYR A 106 96.87 -29.72 43.91
N LYS A 107 96.38 -30.85 44.43
CA LYS A 107 97.19 -31.78 45.22
C LYS A 107 97.98 -32.69 44.29
N VAL A 108 99.26 -32.88 44.55
CA VAL A 108 100.18 -33.58 43.64
C VAL A 108 100.09 -35.11 43.74
N HIS A 109 99.39 -35.64 44.75
CA HIS A 109 99.24 -37.07 44.98
C HIS A 109 98.76 -37.87 43.74
N ASP A 110 99.57 -38.88 43.40
CA ASP A 110 99.50 -39.78 42.24
C ASP A 110 99.53 -39.08 40.87
N PHE A 111 100.11 -37.89 40.75
CA PHE A 111 100.18 -37.21 39.45
C PHE A 111 101.03 -37.99 38.45
N VAL A 112 102.19 -38.48 38.88
CA VAL A 112 103.12 -39.23 38.00
C VAL A 112 102.51 -40.57 37.57
N GLU A 113 101.90 -41.29 38.52
CA GLU A 113 101.22 -42.56 38.23
C GLU A 113 100.02 -42.35 37.30
N LYS A 114 99.15 -41.37 37.60
CA LYS A 114 97.97 -41.08 36.76
C LYS A 114 98.37 -40.63 35.35
N ASN A 115 99.50 -39.96 35.16
CA ASN A 115 100.00 -39.55 33.84
C ASN A 115 100.55 -40.72 33.01
N THR A 116 101.00 -41.79 33.67
CA THR A 116 101.55 -42.96 33.00
C THR A 116 100.43 -43.72 32.28
N ASP A 117 100.62 -43.94 30.97
CA ASP A 117 99.69 -44.68 30.10
C ASP A 117 100.39 -45.90 29.50
N TYR A 118 100.82 -46.80 30.38
CA TYR A 118 101.58 -47.97 30.00
C TYR A 118 100.68 -49.22 29.98
N LEU A 119 100.43 -49.74 28.78
CA LEU A 119 99.90 -51.08 28.59
C LEU A 119 101.03 -52.01 28.12
N PRO A 120 101.40 -53.03 28.90
CA PRO A 120 102.38 -54.03 28.48
C PRO A 120 102.00 -54.66 27.13
N ARG A 121 103.01 -54.86 26.26
CA ARG A 121 102.80 -55.42 24.93
C ARG A 121 102.33 -56.87 24.98
N GLU A 122 102.74 -57.60 26.00
CA GLU A 122 102.38 -58.99 26.27
C GLU A 122 100.88 -59.12 26.48
N ILE A 123 100.28 -58.18 27.22
CA ILE A 123 98.84 -58.12 27.45
C ILE A 123 98.13 -57.80 26.13
N SER A 124 98.61 -56.81 25.38
CA SER A 124 98.03 -56.44 24.07
C SER A 124 98.08 -57.61 23.08
N ARG A 125 99.17 -58.39 23.07
CA ARG A 125 99.33 -59.62 22.27
C ARG A 125 98.38 -60.73 22.72
N ALA A 126 98.19 -60.91 24.02
CA ALA A 126 97.24 -61.89 24.55
C ALA A 126 95.82 -61.54 24.13
N MET A 127 95.42 -60.27 24.22
CA MET A 127 94.11 -59.79 23.76
C MET A 127 93.93 -59.98 22.26
N PHE A 128 94.94 -59.67 21.44
CA PHE A 128 94.87 -59.88 19.98
C PHE A 128 94.71 -61.36 19.58
N ARG A 129 95.20 -62.30 20.40
CA ARG A 129 95.06 -63.76 20.17
C ARG A 129 93.80 -64.37 20.77
N CYS A 130 92.98 -63.60 21.47
CA CYS A 130 91.74 -64.09 22.05
C CYS A 130 90.78 -64.55 20.94
N ASP A 131 90.10 -65.68 21.15
CA ASP A 131 89.15 -66.27 20.17
C ASP A 131 87.92 -65.38 19.90
N HIS A 132 87.71 -64.34 20.71
CA HIS A 132 86.59 -63.42 20.52
C HIS A 132 86.87 -62.43 19.37
N ALA A 133 86.03 -62.45 18.33
CA ALA A 133 86.21 -61.68 17.08
C ALA A 133 86.46 -60.17 17.23
N LEU A 134 85.96 -59.54 18.31
CA LEU A 134 86.19 -58.12 18.59
C LEU A 134 87.61 -57.80 19.11
N MET A 135 88.25 -58.73 19.82
CA MET A 135 89.51 -58.43 20.52
C MET A 135 90.68 -58.10 19.58
N PRO A 136 90.88 -58.79 18.44
CA PRO A 136 91.88 -58.40 17.46
C PRO A 136 91.68 -56.99 16.86
N HIS A 137 90.43 -56.50 16.85
CA HIS A 137 90.08 -55.17 16.36
C HIS A 137 90.33 -54.07 17.39
N LEU A 138 90.15 -54.36 18.69
CA LEU A 138 90.40 -53.41 19.78
C LEU A 138 91.88 -53.23 20.12
N PHE A 139 92.70 -54.28 19.93
CA PHE A 139 94.12 -54.29 20.25
C PHE A 139 95.01 -54.56 19.01
N PRO A 140 94.92 -53.75 17.94
CA PRO A 140 95.66 -53.97 16.69
C PRO A 140 97.19 -53.90 16.86
N GLU A 141 97.69 -53.23 17.89
CA GLU A 141 99.10 -53.15 18.30
C GLU A 141 99.65 -54.48 18.84
N GLY A 142 98.78 -55.40 19.25
CA GLY A 142 99.16 -56.76 19.61
C GLY A 142 99.55 -57.63 18.41
N ASN A 143 99.28 -57.17 17.18
CA ASN A 143 99.59 -57.91 15.97
C ASN A 143 101.12 -57.96 15.72
N PRO A 144 101.74 -59.16 15.68
CA PRO A 144 103.18 -59.30 15.42
C PRO A 144 103.65 -58.71 14.08
N LYS A 145 102.74 -58.53 13.12
CA LYS A 145 103.03 -57.93 11.80
C LYS A 145 103.03 -56.39 11.80
N ARG A 146 102.40 -55.75 12.80
CA ARG A 146 102.39 -54.29 12.98
C ARG A 146 103.27 -53.91 14.17
N CYS A 147 104.59 -53.98 14.00
CA CYS A 147 105.53 -53.55 15.04
C CYS A 147 105.60 -52.02 15.12
N ASN A 148 104.77 -51.39 15.97
CA ASN A 148 104.92 -49.97 16.29
C ASN A 148 105.95 -49.82 17.43
N ILE A 149 107.15 -49.35 17.11
CA ILE A 149 108.30 -49.32 18.04
C ILE A 149 108.19 -48.17 19.06
N LYS A 150 107.41 -47.12 18.77
CA LYS A 150 107.33 -45.93 19.61
C LYS A 150 106.67 -46.22 20.97
N ARG A 151 107.23 -45.65 22.05
CA ARG A 151 106.58 -45.65 23.37
C ARG A 151 105.23 -44.93 23.28
N PRO A 152 104.19 -45.41 23.99
CA PRO A 152 102.95 -44.66 24.11
C PRO A 152 103.25 -43.29 24.72
N LEU A 153 102.60 -42.25 24.18
CA LEU A 153 102.64 -40.91 24.75
C LEU A 153 102.00 -40.95 26.14
N SER A 154 102.45 -40.11 27.06
CA SER A 154 101.77 -39.90 28.35
C SER A 154 100.35 -39.38 28.16
N LYS A 155 99.49 -39.52 29.18
CA LYS A 155 98.11 -39.02 29.09
C LYS A 155 98.06 -37.51 28.88
N SER A 156 98.96 -36.76 29.50
CA SER A 156 99.10 -35.31 29.31
C SER A 156 99.42 -34.97 27.84
N ALA A 157 100.39 -35.66 27.22
CA ALA A 157 100.78 -35.45 25.83
C ALA A 157 99.68 -35.85 24.85
N GLN A 158 99.02 -37.00 25.06
CA GLN A 158 97.88 -37.44 24.24
C GLN A 158 96.75 -36.40 24.27
N LEU A 159 96.40 -35.88 25.45
CA LEU A 159 95.37 -34.85 25.58
C LEU A 159 95.76 -33.56 24.85
N ARG A 160 97.01 -33.11 24.95
CA ARG A 160 97.50 -31.91 24.24
C ARG A 160 97.34 -32.05 22.74
N VAL A 161 97.77 -33.18 22.18
CA VAL A 161 97.65 -33.47 20.74
C VAL A 161 96.18 -33.52 20.31
N ALA A 162 95.34 -34.22 21.07
CA ALA A 162 93.91 -34.33 20.78
C ALA A 162 93.20 -32.95 20.83
N LEU A 163 93.50 -32.13 21.84
CA LEU A 163 92.92 -30.80 22.00
C LEU A 163 93.35 -29.85 20.88
N ASN A 164 94.64 -29.84 20.52
CA ASN A 164 95.14 -29.00 19.43
C ASN A 164 94.55 -29.41 18.08
N SER A 165 94.39 -30.72 17.84
CA SER A 165 93.71 -31.25 16.65
C SER A 165 92.24 -30.79 16.59
N LEU A 166 91.52 -30.89 17.71
CA LEU A 166 90.14 -30.43 17.84
C LEU A 166 90.02 -28.93 17.53
N LEU A 167 90.84 -28.09 18.18
CA LEU A 167 90.81 -26.64 17.99
C LEU A 167 91.14 -26.25 16.54
N LYS A 168 92.13 -26.92 15.91
CA LYS A 168 92.48 -26.70 14.50
C LYS A 168 91.31 -27.04 13.56
N GLY A 169 90.55 -28.09 13.88
CA GLY A 169 89.34 -28.47 13.13
C GLY A 169 88.17 -27.48 13.30
N LEU A 170 88.12 -26.75 14.41
CA LEU A 170 87.09 -25.74 14.67
C LEU A 170 87.37 -24.41 13.96
N THR A 171 88.64 -24.04 13.74
CA THR A 171 89.03 -22.75 13.11
C THR A 171 88.45 -22.53 11.72
N SER A 172 88.19 -23.59 10.94
CA SER A 172 87.68 -23.48 9.56
C SER A 172 86.15 -23.40 9.47
N ARG A 173 85.44 -23.38 10.60
CA ARG A 173 83.97 -23.45 10.65
C ARG A 173 83.40 -22.25 11.39
N GLN A 174 82.15 -21.92 11.08
CA GLN A 174 81.38 -20.98 11.89
C GLN A 174 81.00 -21.64 13.21
N ILE A 175 81.24 -20.94 14.33
CA ILE A 175 81.12 -21.52 15.66
C ILE A 175 79.93 -20.91 16.39
N HIS A 176 79.12 -21.76 17.00
CA HIS A 176 78.03 -21.38 17.88
C HIS A 176 78.30 -21.88 19.29
N TYR A 177 78.11 -21.02 20.29
CA TYR A 177 78.40 -21.32 21.68
C TYR A 177 77.12 -21.50 22.49
N ILE A 178 76.99 -22.66 23.15
CA ILE A 178 75.92 -22.93 24.12
C ILE A 178 76.56 -23.04 25.50
N ARG A 179 76.11 -22.20 26.43
CA ARG A 179 76.60 -22.17 27.82
C ARG A 179 75.49 -22.68 28.73
N CYS A 180 75.67 -23.86 29.28
CA CYS A 180 74.70 -24.47 30.18
C CYS A 180 74.90 -23.96 31.61
N LEU A 181 73.81 -23.55 32.25
CA LEU A 181 73.78 -23.12 33.65
C LEU A 181 72.84 -24.02 34.44
N LYS A 182 73.32 -24.56 35.56
CA LYS A 182 72.55 -25.34 36.53
C LYS A 182 71.82 -24.39 37.48
N PRO A 183 70.47 -24.36 37.50
CA PRO A 183 69.74 -23.37 38.29
C PRO A 183 69.72 -23.67 39.79
N ASN A 184 69.89 -24.92 40.20
CA ASN A 184 69.94 -25.34 41.60
C ASN A 184 70.59 -26.73 41.76
N GLU A 185 71.17 -27.01 42.93
CA GLU A 185 71.81 -28.30 43.22
C GLU A 185 70.83 -29.47 43.36
N LEU A 186 69.62 -29.18 43.84
CA LEU A 186 68.58 -30.18 44.14
C LEU A 186 67.86 -30.73 42.90
N LYS A 187 68.20 -30.26 41.69
CA LYS A 187 67.58 -30.65 40.41
C LYS A 187 66.05 -30.40 40.38
N VAL A 188 65.58 -29.40 41.11
CA VAL A 188 64.15 -29.05 41.23
C VAL A 188 63.75 -28.05 40.13
N PRO A 189 62.64 -28.25 39.42
CA PRO A 189 62.16 -27.28 38.43
C PRO A 189 61.77 -25.96 39.10
N ARG A 190 61.99 -24.83 38.41
CA ARG A 190 61.64 -23.46 38.86
C ARG A 190 62.33 -22.97 40.15
N LYS A 191 63.27 -23.71 40.73
CA LYS A 191 64.14 -23.23 41.81
C LYS A 191 65.40 -22.57 41.21
N PHE A 192 65.66 -21.31 41.57
CA PHE A 192 66.83 -20.56 41.10
C PHE A 192 67.69 -20.11 42.29
N GLU A 193 68.86 -20.73 42.46
CA GLU A 193 69.85 -20.35 43.45
C GLU A 193 70.80 -19.31 42.86
N VAL A 194 70.60 -18.06 43.24
CA VAL A 194 71.39 -16.91 42.74
C VAL A 194 72.88 -17.12 42.97
N GLY A 195 73.29 -17.56 44.16
CA GLY A 195 74.72 -17.78 44.48
C GLY A 195 75.37 -18.83 43.58
N LEU A 196 74.69 -19.96 43.33
CA LEU A 196 75.18 -21.02 42.45
C LEU A 196 75.29 -20.54 41.00
N VAL A 197 74.28 -19.85 40.49
CA VAL A 197 74.29 -19.32 39.12
C VAL A 197 75.30 -18.20 38.97
N GLN A 198 75.47 -17.32 39.97
CA GLN A 198 76.47 -16.26 39.96
C GLN A 198 77.89 -16.84 39.93
N HIS A 199 78.16 -17.88 40.71
CA HIS A 199 79.43 -18.61 40.63
C HIS A 199 79.64 -19.20 39.23
N GLN A 200 78.60 -19.76 38.61
CA GLN A 200 78.65 -20.27 37.23
C GLN A 200 78.93 -19.21 36.17
N VAL A 201 78.27 -18.06 36.28
CA VAL A 201 78.47 -16.92 35.40
C VAL A 201 79.92 -16.42 35.47
N ARG A 202 80.53 -16.44 36.66
CA ARG A 202 81.95 -16.10 36.88
C ARG A 202 82.87 -17.16 36.27
N TYR A 203 82.71 -18.44 36.61
CA TYR A 203 83.63 -19.47 36.10
C TYR A 203 83.50 -19.76 34.61
N LEU A 204 82.36 -19.44 33.97
CA LEU A 204 82.18 -19.52 32.51
C LEU A 204 82.66 -18.25 31.80
N ASN A 205 83.16 -17.26 32.54
CA ASN A 205 83.63 -15.97 32.05
C ASN A 205 82.60 -15.16 31.24
N LEU A 206 81.31 -15.39 31.47
CA LEU A 206 80.26 -14.80 30.63
C LEU A 206 80.29 -13.27 30.67
N VAL A 207 80.63 -12.69 31.82
CA VAL A 207 80.71 -11.23 31.99
C VAL A 207 81.82 -10.65 31.12
N ALA A 208 83.03 -11.23 31.16
CA ALA A 208 84.14 -10.74 30.34
C ALA A 208 83.88 -10.97 28.84
N THR A 209 83.26 -12.09 28.46
CA THR A 209 82.84 -12.32 27.07
C THR A 209 81.85 -11.24 26.60
N VAL A 210 80.85 -10.90 27.43
CA VAL A 210 79.89 -9.84 27.11
C VAL A 210 80.56 -8.47 27.09
N GLN A 211 81.53 -8.20 27.97
CA GLN A 211 82.31 -6.96 27.94
C GLN A 211 83.08 -6.82 26.63
N VAL A 212 83.70 -7.90 26.14
CA VAL A 212 84.36 -7.91 24.82
C VAL A 212 83.38 -7.59 23.69
N TRP A 213 82.18 -8.18 23.70
CA TRP A 213 81.14 -7.88 22.71
C TRP A 213 80.60 -6.44 22.81
N ARG A 214 80.67 -5.83 24.01
CA ARG A 214 80.19 -4.46 24.25
C ARG A 214 81.23 -3.38 24.06
N ALA A 215 82.53 -3.70 24.15
CA ALA A 215 83.62 -2.73 24.12
C ALA A 215 83.83 -2.05 22.75
N GLY A 216 83.09 -2.47 21.72
CA GLY A 216 82.96 -1.78 20.45
C GLY A 216 81.55 -1.22 20.23
N TYR A 217 80.86 -1.78 19.24
CA TYR A 217 79.50 -1.40 18.89
C TYR A 217 78.51 -2.45 19.37
N CYS A 218 77.64 -2.08 20.31
CA CYS A 218 76.69 -3.03 20.92
C CYS A 218 75.58 -3.48 19.94
N TYR A 219 75.35 -2.71 18.87
CA TYR A 219 74.29 -3.02 17.90
C TYR A 219 74.68 -2.57 16.50
N LYS A 220 74.41 -3.42 15.51
CA LYS A 220 74.76 -3.19 14.10
C LYS A 220 73.66 -3.72 13.18
N LEU A 221 73.23 -2.89 12.22
CA LEU A 221 72.22 -3.26 11.21
C LEU A 221 72.60 -2.68 9.85
N SER A 222 72.22 -3.35 8.77
CA SER A 222 72.32 -2.72 7.45
C SER A 222 71.40 -1.51 7.34
N TYR A 223 71.78 -0.52 6.52
CA TYR A 223 70.97 0.69 6.35
C TYR A 223 69.50 0.41 5.97
N PRO A 224 69.18 -0.54 5.06
CA PRO A 224 67.80 -0.90 4.75
C PRO A 224 67.05 -1.51 5.94
N GLN A 225 67.70 -2.37 6.71
CA GLN A 225 67.09 -2.99 7.90
C GLN A 225 66.80 -1.95 8.98
N PHE A 226 67.76 -1.06 9.24
CA PHE A 226 67.62 0.01 10.22
C PHE A 226 66.47 0.95 9.83
N LEU A 227 66.46 1.42 8.57
CA LEU A 227 65.40 2.30 8.08
C LEU A 227 64.03 1.61 8.11
N CYS A 228 63.92 0.36 7.66
CA CYS A 228 62.65 -0.36 7.70
C CYS A 228 62.09 -0.48 9.12
N ARG A 229 62.97 -0.74 10.10
CA ARG A 229 62.60 -0.90 11.51
C ARG A 229 62.18 0.40 12.17
N TYR A 230 62.90 1.50 11.89
CA TYR A 230 62.79 2.75 12.65
C TYR A 230 62.13 3.91 11.88
N LYS A 231 61.88 3.82 10.55
CA LYS A 231 61.32 4.91 9.72
C LYS A 231 60.04 5.57 10.25
N MET A 232 59.30 4.87 11.10
CA MET A 232 58.06 5.36 11.71
C MET A 232 58.28 6.39 12.82
N ILE A 233 59.52 6.52 13.30
CA ILE A 233 59.88 7.48 14.34
C ILE A 233 59.86 8.90 13.80
N SER A 234 60.43 9.10 12.60
CA SER A 234 60.47 10.41 11.95
C SER A 234 59.31 10.60 10.97
N ALA A 235 58.65 11.75 11.02
CA ALA A 235 57.61 12.11 10.06
C ALA A 235 58.16 12.24 8.63
N SER A 236 59.44 12.60 8.47
CA SER A 236 60.09 12.77 7.16
C SER A 236 60.35 11.45 6.44
N THR A 237 60.53 10.34 7.19
CA THR A 237 60.79 9.01 6.63
C THR A 237 59.54 8.12 6.55
N TRP A 238 58.51 8.42 7.33
CA TRP A 238 57.24 7.72 7.33
C TRP A 238 56.29 8.28 6.25
N PRO A 239 55.45 7.47 5.57
CA PRO A 239 55.33 6.01 5.63
C PRO A 239 56.24 5.27 4.65
N ARG A 240 56.67 5.95 3.58
CA ARG A 240 57.48 5.38 2.51
C ARG A 240 58.61 6.33 2.15
N TRP A 241 59.84 5.85 2.33
CA TRP A 241 61.05 6.54 1.90
C TRP A 241 61.34 6.24 0.42
N ARG A 242 61.78 7.25 -0.33
CA ARG A 242 62.09 7.14 -1.78
C ARG A 242 63.57 7.37 -2.13
N GLY A 243 64.36 7.92 -1.21
CA GLY A 243 65.80 8.16 -1.42
C GLY A 243 66.66 6.94 -1.09
N SER A 244 67.98 7.15 -1.02
CA SER A 244 68.90 6.09 -0.61
C SER A 244 68.67 5.68 0.85
N PRO A 245 68.91 4.41 1.25
CA PRO A 245 68.78 3.99 2.64
C PRO A 245 69.67 4.77 3.61
N ILE A 246 70.89 5.12 3.19
CA ILE A 246 71.87 5.87 4.00
C ILE A 246 71.34 7.27 4.31
N GLU A 247 70.82 7.96 3.30
CA GLU A 247 70.22 9.29 3.45
C GLU A 247 68.98 9.24 4.35
N GLY A 248 68.12 8.23 4.18
CA GLY A 248 66.95 8.03 5.02
C GLY A 248 67.32 7.81 6.50
N VAL A 249 68.37 7.03 6.76
CA VAL A 249 68.91 6.84 8.13
C VAL A 249 69.48 8.15 8.66
N SER A 250 70.22 8.92 7.86
CA SER A 250 70.76 10.22 8.28
C SER A 250 69.67 11.22 8.68
N ILE A 251 68.61 11.34 7.89
CA ILE A 251 67.47 12.22 8.19
C ILE A 251 66.73 11.75 9.44
N LEU A 252 66.54 10.44 9.58
CA LEU A 252 65.93 9.86 10.77
C LEU A 252 66.74 10.18 12.02
N LEU A 253 68.05 9.95 12.01
CA LEU A 253 68.92 10.19 13.16
C LEU A 253 68.98 11.68 13.53
N ARG A 254 68.97 12.58 12.54
CA ARG A 254 68.89 14.04 12.79
C ARG A 254 67.61 14.49 13.49
N SER A 255 66.52 13.76 13.29
CA SER A 255 65.25 14.05 13.95
C SER A 255 65.13 13.50 15.37
N LEU A 256 66.10 12.70 15.81
CA LEU A 256 66.11 12.10 17.15
C LEU A 256 66.88 12.99 18.15
N PRO A 257 66.45 13.05 19.41
CA PRO A 257 67.17 13.75 20.48
C PRO A 257 68.35 12.91 21.02
N ILE A 258 69.09 12.26 20.13
CA ILE A 258 70.23 11.39 20.47
C ILE A 258 71.49 12.00 19.85
N PRO A 259 72.61 12.13 20.61
CA PRO A 259 73.85 12.65 20.07
C PRO A 259 74.35 11.84 18.87
N SER A 260 74.82 12.52 17.82
CA SER A 260 75.37 11.88 16.62
C SER A 260 76.60 11.01 16.94
N ALA A 261 77.33 11.32 18.03
CA ALA A 261 78.46 10.54 18.51
C ALA A 261 78.09 9.11 18.95
N GLU A 262 76.82 8.79 19.19
CA GLU A 262 76.39 7.42 19.51
C GLU A 262 76.29 6.52 18.26
N PHE A 263 76.32 7.12 17.07
CA PHE A 263 76.17 6.44 15.79
C PHE A 263 77.44 6.55 14.95
N THR A 264 77.85 5.43 14.36
CA THR A 264 78.94 5.40 13.38
C THR A 264 78.45 4.80 12.08
N TYR A 265 78.76 5.48 10.98
CA TYR A 265 78.42 5.06 9.62
C TYR A 265 79.52 4.16 9.05
N GLY A 266 79.20 2.88 8.85
CA GLY A 266 80.03 1.98 8.06
C GLY A 266 79.72 2.08 6.56
N ARG A 267 80.40 1.29 5.74
CA ARG A 267 80.13 1.21 4.29
C ARG A 267 78.72 0.70 3.97
N THR A 268 78.25 -0.33 4.68
CA THR A 268 76.95 -0.98 4.41
C THR A 268 76.02 -1.04 5.63
N LYS A 269 76.57 -0.83 6.83
CA LYS A 269 75.84 -0.92 8.10
C LYS A 269 75.97 0.35 8.94
N LEU A 270 74.94 0.59 9.75
CA LEU A 270 74.97 1.55 10.84
C LEU A 270 75.33 0.83 12.13
N PHE A 271 76.27 1.41 12.88
CA PHE A 271 76.75 0.90 14.15
C PHE A 271 76.34 1.84 15.30
N VAL A 272 75.85 1.27 16.40
CA VAL A 272 75.44 1.98 17.61
C VAL A 272 76.40 1.62 18.73
N ARG A 273 76.98 2.63 19.39
CA ARG A 273 77.99 2.45 20.45
C ARG A 273 77.35 1.92 21.73
N SER A 274 76.46 2.71 22.35
CA SER A 274 75.89 2.38 23.65
C SER A 274 74.61 1.52 23.56
N PRO A 275 74.41 0.55 24.48
CA PRO A 275 73.15 -0.16 24.56
C PRO A 275 72.00 0.75 25.01
N ARG A 276 72.30 1.84 25.75
CA ARG A 276 71.30 2.83 26.15
C ARG A 276 70.60 3.43 24.92
N THR A 277 71.37 3.80 23.91
CA THR A 277 70.87 4.34 22.64
C THR A 277 69.93 3.36 21.92
N VAL A 278 70.23 2.06 21.98
CA VAL A 278 69.37 1.02 21.40
C VAL A 278 68.04 0.93 22.13
N PHE A 279 68.05 1.00 23.47
CA PHE A 279 66.82 1.03 24.27
C PHE A 279 66.00 2.28 24.00
N GLU A 280 66.63 3.46 23.92
CA GLU A 280 65.95 4.71 23.59
C GLU A 280 65.29 4.66 22.19
N LEU A 281 65.98 4.11 21.18
CA LEU A 281 65.40 3.88 19.85
C LEU A 281 64.18 2.94 19.89
N GLU A 282 64.25 1.86 20.66
CA GLU A 282 63.13 0.93 20.82
C GLU A 282 61.95 1.56 21.56
N ASP A 283 62.21 2.42 22.55
CA ASP A 283 61.14 3.12 23.28
C ASP A 283 60.47 4.18 22.41
N PHE A 284 61.21 4.94 21.61
CA PHE A 284 60.62 5.83 20.59
C PHE A 284 59.77 5.04 19.59
N ARG A 285 60.28 3.89 19.13
CA ARG A 285 59.53 3.01 18.23
C ARG A 285 58.25 2.48 18.88
N ARG A 286 58.31 2.03 20.13
CA ARG A 286 57.14 1.54 20.90
C ARG A 286 56.08 2.62 21.06
N SER A 287 56.47 3.84 21.41
CA SER A 287 55.56 4.99 21.48
C SER A 287 54.86 5.23 20.14
N ARG A 288 55.60 5.24 19.04
CA ARG A 288 55.02 5.43 17.70
C ARG A 288 54.14 4.28 17.22
N LEU A 289 54.47 3.04 17.60
CA LEU A 289 53.59 1.88 17.36
C LEU A 289 52.25 2.04 18.07
N HIS A 290 52.26 2.58 19.29
CA HIS A 290 51.04 2.89 20.03
C HIS A 290 50.18 3.92 19.28
N ASP A 291 50.78 5.00 18.79
CA ASP A 291 50.08 6.03 17.99
C ASP A 291 49.47 5.46 16.71
N LEU A 292 50.21 4.61 15.99
CA LEU A 292 49.68 3.96 14.78
C LEU A 292 48.55 2.97 15.10
N ALA A 293 48.64 2.24 16.22
CA ALA A 293 47.56 1.38 16.68
C ALA A 293 46.32 2.20 17.01
N LEU A 294 46.47 3.35 17.69
CA LEU A 294 45.37 4.28 17.96
C LEU A 294 44.74 4.82 16.67
N LEU A 295 45.55 5.18 15.67
CA LEU A 295 45.05 5.60 14.36
C LEU A 295 44.21 4.51 13.70
N LEU A 296 44.71 3.27 13.66
CA LEU A 296 43.98 2.13 13.11
C LEU A 296 42.68 1.86 13.88
N GLN A 297 42.73 1.89 15.21
CA GLN A 297 41.57 1.68 16.06
C GLN A 297 40.51 2.78 15.86
N LYS A 298 40.91 4.05 15.79
CA LYS A 298 40.02 5.19 15.52
C LYS A 298 39.34 5.03 14.15
N CYS A 299 40.11 4.76 13.10
CA CYS A 299 39.59 4.56 11.75
C CYS A 299 38.64 3.37 11.69
N TRP A 300 38.99 2.25 12.32
CA TRP A 300 38.14 1.06 12.35
C TRP A 300 36.85 1.27 13.12
N ARG A 301 36.91 1.85 14.32
CA ARG A 301 35.72 2.20 15.12
C ARG A 301 34.81 3.14 14.32
N GLY A 302 35.36 4.18 13.71
CA GLY A 302 34.62 5.10 12.83
C GLY A 302 33.94 4.38 11.66
N TYR A 303 34.66 3.52 10.94
CA TYR A 303 34.09 2.73 9.85
C TYR A 303 32.99 1.77 10.33
N ARG A 304 33.19 1.10 11.47
CA ARG A 304 32.23 0.17 12.06
C ARG A 304 30.92 0.87 12.42
N GLU A 305 31.00 2.01 13.09
CA GLU A 305 29.83 2.81 13.45
C GLU A 305 29.14 3.38 12.20
N TYR A 306 29.90 3.86 11.21
CA TYR A 306 29.35 4.29 9.92
C TYR A 306 28.56 3.17 9.22
N LYS A 307 29.10 1.96 9.15
CA LYS A 307 28.41 0.78 8.59
C LYS A 307 27.18 0.37 9.40
N SER A 308 27.22 0.50 10.73
CA SER A 308 26.07 0.26 11.60
C SER A 308 24.94 1.27 11.31
N TYR A 309 25.29 2.55 11.27
CA TYR A 309 24.36 3.64 10.94
C TYR A 309 23.73 3.47 9.55
N GLN A 310 24.51 3.11 8.53
CA GLN A 310 23.98 2.87 7.19
C GLN A 310 22.91 1.75 7.18
N ARG A 311 23.15 0.65 7.92
CA ARG A 311 22.17 -0.44 8.07
C ARG A 311 20.91 0.04 8.79
N MET A 312 21.07 0.74 9.92
CA MET A 312 19.96 1.31 10.67
C MET A 312 19.12 2.28 9.83
N ARG A 313 19.76 3.18 9.08
CA ARG A 313 19.10 4.12 8.17
C ARG A 313 18.32 3.39 7.08
N HIS A 314 18.89 2.34 6.48
CA HIS A 314 18.17 1.55 5.48
C HIS A 314 16.95 0.86 6.09
N SER A 315 17.07 0.21 7.24
CA SER A 315 15.94 -0.39 7.96
C SER A 315 14.86 0.63 8.30
N GLN A 316 15.25 1.82 8.78
CA GLN A 316 14.32 2.91 9.05
C GLN A 316 13.56 3.35 7.79
N MET A 317 14.24 3.48 6.65
CA MET A 317 13.61 3.84 5.38
C MET A 317 12.59 2.79 4.95
N VAL A 318 12.94 1.50 5.08
CA VAL A 318 12.04 0.38 4.75
C VAL A 318 10.80 0.41 5.65
N ILE A 319 10.97 0.49 6.98
CA ILE A 319 9.87 0.54 7.94
C ILE A 319 8.98 1.76 7.68
N ALA A 320 9.57 2.94 7.48
CA ALA A 320 8.82 4.16 7.20
C ALA A 320 8.02 4.07 5.89
N SER A 321 8.58 3.44 4.85
CA SER A 321 7.88 3.23 3.58
C SER A 321 6.72 2.23 3.70
N ALA A 322 6.92 1.15 4.45
CA ALA A 322 5.89 0.14 4.74
C ALA A 322 4.76 0.75 5.58
N TRP A 323 5.08 1.53 6.61
CA TRP A 323 4.09 2.22 7.44
C TRP A 323 3.28 3.23 6.63
N ARG A 324 3.93 4.06 5.81
CA ARG A 324 3.24 5.01 4.91
C ARG A 324 2.29 4.29 3.95
N SER A 325 2.73 3.16 3.39
CA SER A 325 1.91 2.35 2.49
C SER A 325 0.72 1.71 3.21
N TRP A 326 0.94 1.17 4.42
CA TRP A 326 -0.12 0.60 5.25
C TRP A 326 -1.15 1.66 5.62
N LYS A 327 -0.71 2.85 6.05
CA LYS A 327 -1.61 3.94 6.44
C LYS A 327 -2.48 4.41 5.27
N ALA A 328 -1.91 4.51 4.07
CA ALA A 328 -2.66 4.85 2.86
C ALA A 328 -3.68 3.76 2.48
N ARG A 329 -3.32 2.47 2.60
CA ARG A 329 -4.26 1.36 2.37
C ARG A 329 -5.40 1.36 3.38
N GLU A 330 -5.11 1.57 4.66
CA GLU A 330 -6.13 1.68 5.72
C GLU A 330 -7.12 2.81 5.42
N GLN A 331 -6.63 4.00 5.06
CA GLN A 331 -7.49 5.12 4.67
C GLN A 331 -8.33 4.81 3.42
N PHE A 332 -7.74 4.16 2.41
CA PHE A 332 -8.47 3.74 1.21
C PHE A 332 -9.58 2.73 1.56
N LEU A 333 -9.31 1.74 2.41
CA LEU A 333 -10.30 0.75 2.84
C LEU A 333 -11.48 1.41 3.58
N LEU A 334 -11.20 2.35 4.50
CA LEU A 334 -12.25 3.10 5.19
C LEU A 334 -13.11 3.94 4.22
N LEU A 335 -12.49 4.58 3.23
CA LEU A 335 -13.21 5.33 2.19
C LEU A 335 -14.01 4.41 1.28
N LYS A 336 -13.46 3.26 0.89
CA LYS A 336 -14.13 2.25 0.07
C LYS A 336 -15.36 1.72 0.80
N GLU A 337 -15.22 1.32 2.06
CA GLU A 337 -16.33 0.83 2.89
C GLU A 337 -17.43 1.90 3.04
N ARG A 338 -17.06 3.16 3.25
CA ARG A 338 -18.03 4.27 3.29
C ARG A 338 -18.79 4.39 1.96
N LYS A 339 -18.08 4.39 0.83
CA LYS A 339 -18.71 4.46 -0.50
C LYS A 339 -19.58 3.24 -0.80
N GLU A 340 -19.17 2.05 -0.40
CA GLU A 340 -19.97 0.82 -0.54
C GLU A 340 -21.26 0.90 0.29
N ARG A 341 -21.18 1.40 1.54
CA ARG A 341 -22.36 1.65 2.38
C ARG A 341 -23.28 2.71 1.78
N GLU A 342 -22.75 3.82 1.27
CA GLU A 342 -23.53 4.86 0.59
C GLU A 342 -24.21 4.34 -0.68
N TRP A 343 -23.49 3.57 -1.48
CA TRP A 343 -24.03 2.92 -2.68
C TRP A 343 -25.13 1.92 -2.32
N ALA A 344 -24.89 1.04 -1.35
CA ALA A 344 -25.86 0.07 -0.87
C ALA A 344 -27.11 0.76 -0.29
N ALA A 345 -26.94 1.82 0.51
CA ALA A 345 -28.06 2.61 1.03
C ALA A 345 -28.89 3.22 -0.10
N THR A 346 -28.22 3.81 -1.10
CA THR A 346 -28.90 4.39 -2.28
C THR A 346 -29.66 3.32 -3.07
N LEU A 347 -29.06 2.13 -3.25
CA LEU A 347 -29.69 1.01 -3.94
C LEU A 347 -30.92 0.49 -3.19
N ILE A 348 -30.78 0.26 -1.88
CA ILE A 348 -31.88 -0.19 -1.00
C ILE A 348 -32.99 0.85 -1.00
N GLN A 349 -32.68 2.13 -0.82
CA GLN A 349 -33.66 3.22 -0.87
C GLN A 349 -34.39 3.24 -2.21
N ARG A 350 -33.69 3.13 -3.33
CA ARG A 350 -34.30 3.08 -4.67
C ARG A 350 -35.28 1.92 -4.80
N HIS A 351 -34.88 0.70 -4.44
CA HIS A 351 -35.74 -0.47 -4.50
C HIS A 351 -36.94 -0.36 -3.54
N TYR A 352 -36.71 0.13 -2.31
CA TYR A 352 -37.76 0.34 -1.33
C TYR A 352 -38.80 1.37 -1.79
N ILE A 353 -38.35 2.52 -2.31
CA ILE A 353 -39.23 3.55 -2.87
C ILE A 353 -40.03 2.98 -4.04
N GLN A 354 -39.39 2.24 -4.95
CA GLN A 354 -40.08 1.62 -6.08
C GLN A 354 -41.12 0.59 -5.63
N TRP A 355 -40.79 -0.24 -4.65
CA TRP A 355 -41.71 -1.19 -4.04
C TRP A 355 -42.89 -0.47 -3.37
N LYS A 356 -42.64 0.58 -2.56
CA LYS A 356 -43.69 1.38 -1.92
C LYS A 356 -44.61 2.05 -2.93
N ARG A 357 -44.07 2.59 -4.03
CA ARG A 357 -44.88 3.15 -5.14
C ARG A 357 -45.79 2.09 -5.76
N ARG A 358 -45.28 0.90 -6.04
CA ARG A 358 -46.08 -0.23 -6.57
C ARG A 358 -47.15 -0.66 -5.56
N GLN A 359 -46.77 -0.83 -4.30
CA GLN A 359 -47.69 -1.21 -3.23
C GLN A 359 -48.83 -0.20 -3.09
N PHE A 360 -48.54 1.11 -3.14
CA PHE A 360 -49.57 2.15 -3.10
C PHE A 360 -50.57 2.02 -4.26
N LEU A 361 -50.09 1.83 -5.50
CA LEU A 361 -50.97 1.66 -6.66
C LEU A 361 -51.81 0.38 -6.60
N PHE A 362 -51.22 -0.74 -6.18
CA PHE A 362 -51.96 -2.00 -6.02
C PHE A 362 -53.01 -1.92 -4.90
N ASN A 363 -52.66 -1.34 -3.75
CA ASN A 363 -53.61 -1.12 -2.66
C ASN A 363 -54.75 -0.20 -3.10
N LEU A 364 -54.44 0.88 -3.83
CA LEU A 364 -55.45 1.77 -4.39
C LEU A 364 -56.41 1.00 -5.29
N LEU A 365 -55.89 0.18 -6.22
CA LEU A 365 -56.71 -0.66 -7.10
C LEU A 365 -57.62 -1.62 -6.32
N GLN A 366 -57.09 -2.31 -5.30
CA GLN A 366 -57.86 -3.24 -4.48
C GLN A 366 -58.92 -2.57 -3.60
N SER A 367 -58.64 -1.34 -3.15
CA SER A 367 -59.55 -0.58 -2.29
C SER A 367 -60.70 0.11 -3.04
N LEU A 368 -60.69 0.09 -4.37
CA LEU A 368 -61.76 0.68 -5.18
C LEU A 368 -62.92 -0.32 -5.34
N PRO A 369 -64.13 0.01 -4.86
CA PRO A 369 -65.29 -0.86 -5.00
C PRO A 369 -65.79 -0.91 -6.46
N PRO A 370 -66.50 -1.96 -6.88
CA PRO A 370 -66.98 -2.09 -8.27
C PRO A 370 -67.88 -0.93 -8.72
N GLU A 371 -68.59 -0.29 -7.79
CA GLU A 371 -69.41 0.91 -7.99
C GLU A 371 -68.59 2.15 -8.38
N ALA A 372 -67.28 2.16 -8.12
CA ALA A 372 -66.38 3.25 -8.49
C ALA A 372 -66.28 3.47 -10.01
N ASN A 373 -66.69 2.49 -10.81
CA ASN A 373 -66.82 2.56 -12.26
C ASN A 373 -67.99 3.44 -12.72
N SER A 374 -68.95 3.75 -11.84
CA SER A 374 -70.03 4.68 -12.12
C SER A 374 -69.51 6.13 -12.12
N PRO A 375 -69.84 6.95 -13.13
CA PRO A 375 -69.48 8.38 -13.13
C PRO A 375 -70.00 9.16 -11.93
N ILE A 376 -71.09 8.68 -11.30
CA ILE A 376 -71.80 9.35 -10.20
C ILE A 376 -71.14 9.08 -8.84
N TYR A 377 -70.35 8.00 -8.71
CA TYR A 377 -69.71 7.64 -7.44
C TYR A 377 -68.63 8.66 -7.04
N ARG A 378 -68.73 9.22 -5.82
CA ARG A 378 -67.89 10.35 -5.37
C ARG A 378 -66.81 9.99 -4.36
N GLU A 379 -66.89 8.81 -3.73
CA GLU A 379 -65.94 8.39 -2.70
C GLU A 379 -64.63 7.94 -3.34
N TRP A 380 -63.51 8.24 -2.67
CA TRP A 380 -62.16 7.91 -3.11
C TRP A 380 -61.31 7.51 -1.89
N PRO A 381 -60.50 6.44 -1.96
CA PRO A 381 -59.70 5.98 -0.84
C PRO A 381 -58.78 7.08 -0.27
N SER A 382 -58.65 7.10 1.06
CA SER A 382 -57.72 7.98 1.76
C SER A 382 -56.26 7.55 1.51
N CYS A 383 -55.35 8.51 1.51
CA CYS A 383 -53.93 8.25 1.27
C CYS A 383 -53.04 8.96 2.30
N HIS A 384 -51.80 8.51 2.43
CA HIS A 384 -50.81 9.13 3.31
C HIS A 384 -50.46 10.56 2.84
N PRO A 385 -50.25 11.55 3.73
CA PRO A 385 -50.07 12.96 3.37
C PRO A 385 -48.99 13.23 2.30
N GLN A 386 -47.87 12.50 2.36
CA GLN A 386 -46.76 12.64 1.40
C GLN A 386 -47.09 12.20 -0.03
N LEU A 387 -48.20 11.48 -0.25
CA LEU A 387 -48.65 10.99 -1.56
C LEU A 387 -49.94 11.69 -2.03
N MET A 388 -50.40 12.72 -1.32
CA MET A 388 -51.64 13.46 -1.63
C MET A 388 -51.70 13.97 -3.05
N GLU A 389 -50.65 14.65 -3.52
CA GLU A 389 -50.60 15.22 -4.87
C GLU A 389 -50.78 14.13 -5.95
N CYS A 390 -50.08 13.00 -5.80
CA CYS A 390 -50.20 11.87 -6.71
C CYS A 390 -51.59 11.22 -6.64
N ASN A 391 -52.15 11.05 -5.43
CA ASN A 391 -53.48 10.50 -5.22
C ASN A 391 -54.57 11.36 -5.89
N ASP A 392 -54.45 12.69 -5.81
CA ASP A 392 -55.36 13.63 -6.45
C ASP A 392 -55.28 13.58 -7.98
N LEU A 393 -54.08 13.47 -8.55
CA LEU A 393 -53.90 13.28 -9.99
C LEU A 393 -54.51 11.96 -10.45
N LEU A 394 -54.29 10.87 -9.72
CA LEU A 394 -54.87 9.56 -10.01
C LEU A 394 -56.40 9.57 -9.92
N LYS A 395 -56.97 10.26 -8.92
CA LYS A 395 -58.42 10.47 -8.78
C LYS A 395 -59.01 11.16 -10.01
N ARG A 396 -58.37 12.24 -10.48
CA ARG A 396 -58.81 12.97 -11.69
C ARG A 396 -58.69 12.11 -12.94
N LEU A 397 -57.59 11.39 -13.10
CA LEU A 397 -57.38 10.47 -14.23
C LEU A 397 -58.43 9.36 -14.24
N HIS A 398 -58.67 8.71 -13.09
CA HIS A 398 -59.69 7.67 -12.96
C HIS A 398 -61.09 8.20 -13.28
N HIS A 399 -61.45 9.39 -12.81
CA HIS A 399 -62.74 10.01 -13.13
C HIS A 399 -62.90 10.27 -14.64
N ARG A 400 -61.89 10.83 -15.30
CA ARG A 400 -61.92 11.04 -16.75
C ARG A 400 -62.04 9.73 -17.51
N TRP A 401 -61.26 8.73 -17.12
CA TRP A 401 -61.27 7.40 -17.74
C TRP A 401 -62.62 6.70 -17.58
N ARG A 402 -63.23 6.70 -16.39
CA ARG A 402 -64.54 6.06 -16.18
C ARG A 402 -65.67 6.78 -16.92
N CYS A 403 -65.64 8.12 -17.00
CA CYS A 403 -66.60 8.89 -17.80
C CYS A 403 -66.48 8.56 -19.29
N TYR A 404 -65.25 8.38 -19.79
CA TYR A 404 -65.00 7.93 -21.14
C TYR A 404 -65.56 6.51 -21.38
N LYS A 405 -65.28 5.56 -20.47
CA LYS A 405 -65.84 4.20 -20.53
C LYS A 405 -67.37 4.18 -20.48
N PHE A 406 -67.99 5.04 -19.68
CA PHE A 406 -69.45 5.17 -19.61
C PHE A 406 -70.04 5.67 -20.94
N ARG A 407 -69.44 6.69 -21.57
CA ARG A 407 -69.88 7.22 -22.87
C ARG A 407 -69.79 6.19 -23.99
N LEU A 408 -68.76 5.35 -23.97
CA LEU A 408 -68.60 4.29 -24.98
C LEU A 408 -69.72 3.23 -24.94
N LYS A 409 -70.47 3.12 -23.84
CA LYS A 409 -71.58 2.16 -23.73
C LYS A 409 -72.87 2.61 -24.44
N PHE A 410 -72.96 3.84 -24.93
CA PHE A 410 -74.19 4.35 -25.58
C PHE A 410 -74.32 3.93 -27.05
N ASP A 411 -75.45 3.34 -27.41
CA ASP A 411 -75.85 3.11 -28.80
C ASP A 411 -76.34 4.42 -29.47
N GLN A 412 -76.54 4.40 -30.80
CA GLN A 412 -76.94 5.61 -31.55
C GLN A 412 -78.31 6.15 -31.10
N THR A 413 -79.25 5.28 -30.71
CA THR A 413 -80.59 5.67 -30.27
C THR A 413 -80.54 6.38 -28.91
N SER A 414 -79.77 5.84 -27.96
CA SER A 414 -79.58 6.49 -26.65
C SER A 414 -78.82 7.80 -26.76
N ARG A 415 -77.87 7.93 -27.70
CA ARG A 415 -77.20 9.21 -27.99
C ARG A 415 -78.20 10.26 -28.50
N ASN A 416 -79.10 9.89 -29.40
CA ASN A 416 -80.13 10.80 -29.90
C ASN A 416 -81.11 11.23 -28.79
N ARG A 417 -81.58 10.30 -27.94
CA ARG A 417 -82.40 10.64 -26.77
C ARG A 417 -81.68 11.55 -25.78
N MET A 418 -80.39 11.31 -25.56
CA MET A 418 -79.57 12.18 -24.72
C MET A 418 -79.42 13.58 -25.33
N ARG A 419 -79.28 13.69 -26.65
CA ARG A 419 -79.29 14.98 -27.36
C ARG A 419 -80.61 15.72 -27.15
N GLU A 420 -81.75 15.04 -27.31
CA GLU A 420 -83.06 15.63 -27.05
C GLU A 420 -83.20 16.13 -25.60
N LYS A 421 -82.76 15.33 -24.61
CA LYS A 421 -82.79 15.74 -23.19
C LYS A 421 -81.86 16.90 -22.87
N VAL A 422 -80.69 16.97 -23.51
CA VAL A 422 -79.78 18.12 -23.40
C VAL A 422 -80.42 19.36 -24.02
N THR A 423 -81.05 19.25 -25.19
CA THR A 423 -81.80 20.35 -25.80
C THR A 423 -82.96 20.82 -24.90
N ALA A 424 -83.72 19.88 -24.32
CA ALA A 424 -84.75 20.22 -23.34
C ALA A 424 -84.16 20.96 -22.12
N SER A 425 -82.96 20.57 -21.67
CA SER A 425 -82.23 21.29 -20.62
C SER A 425 -81.88 22.71 -21.03
N LEU A 426 -81.34 22.90 -22.24
CA LEU A 426 -81.00 24.23 -22.74
C LEU A 426 -82.22 25.15 -22.85
N ILE A 427 -83.38 24.61 -23.22
CA ILE A 427 -84.61 25.38 -23.40
C ILE A 427 -85.27 25.71 -22.06
N PHE A 428 -85.44 24.71 -21.18
CA PHE A 428 -86.37 24.80 -20.05
C PHE A 428 -85.73 24.81 -18.67
N ARG A 429 -84.44 24.46 -18.54
CA ARG A 429 -83.75 24.46 -17.24
C ARG A 429 -83.86 25.85 -16.62
N ASP A 430 -84.37 25.89 -15.39
CA ASP A 430 -84.58 27.10 -14.60
C ASP A 430 -85.57 28.12 -15.23
N ARG A 431 -86.28 27.75 -16.32
CA ARG A 431 -87.24 28.61 -17.05
C ARG A 431 -88.69 28.10 -17.03
N LYS A 432 -88.93 26.80 -16.82
CA LYS A 432 -90.27 26.18 -16.79
C LYS A 432 -90.38 25.20 -15.61
N CYS A 433 -91.36 25.40 -14.73
CA CYS A 433 -91.54 24.60 -13.51
C CYS A 433 -91.79 23.10 -13.77
N SER A 434 -92.32 22.72 -14.93
CA SER A 434 -92.55 21.31 -15.29
C SER A 434 -91.29 20.56 -15.74
N TYR A 435 -90.18 21.26 -16.03
CA TYR A 435 -88.97 20.64 -16.57
C TYR A 435 -88.27 19.64 -15.62
N PRO A 436 -88.05 19.92 -14.32
CA PRO A 436 -87.38 18.96 -13.41
C PRO A 436 -88.07 17.59 -13.36
N ARG A 437 -89.40 17.55 -13.41
CA ARG A 437 -90.19 16.30 -13.45
C ARG A 437 -89.97 15.51 -14.75
N SER A 438 -89.64 16.18 -15.85
CA SER A 438 -89.39 15.55 -17.14
C SER A 438 -88.03 14.84 -17.24
N VAL A 439 -87.05 15.16 -16.37
CA VAL A 439 -85.67 14.69 -16.53
C VAL A 439 -85.55 13.17 -16.37
N SER A 440 -86.26 12.59 -15.40
CA SER A 440 -86.24 11.15 -15.12
C SER A 440 -87.06 10.30 -16.10
N HIS A 441 -87.94 10.92 -16.89
CA HIS A 441 -88.85 10.22 -17.79
C HIS A 441 -88.30 10.20 -19.23
N PRO A 442 -88.17 9.04 -19.90
CA PRO A 442 -87.66 8.98 -21.27
C PRO A 442 -88.66 9.60 -22.26
N PHE A 443 -88.15 10.32 -23.27
CA PHE A 443 -88.98 10.78 -24.38
C PHE A 443 -89.33 9.61 -25.30
N VAL A 444 -90.63 9.43 -25.59
CA VAL A 444 -91.17 8.27 -26.32
C VAL A 444 -91.43 8.60 -27.79
N GLY A 445 -91.86 9.82 -28.09
CA GLY A 445 -92.21 10.33 -29.41
C GLY A 445 -93.60 9.90 -29.86
N ASP A 446 -93.79 8.62 -30.16
CA ASP A 446 -95.06 8.09 -30.68
C ASP A 446 -95.87 7.41 -29.57
N TYR A 447 -96.79 8.15 -28.95
CA TYR A 447 -97.60 7.69 -27.82
C TYR A 447 -98.82 6.87 -28.26
N VAL A 448 -99.35 7.18 -29.45
CA VAL A 448 -100.51 6.49 -30.04
C VAL A 448 -100.15 5.33 -30.97
N ARG A 449 -98.85 5.03 -31.11
CA ARG A 449 -98.30 4.03 -32.04
C ARG A 449 -98.74 4.25 -33.49
N LEU A 450 -98.82 5.52 -33.89
CA LEU A 450 -99.26 5.91 -35.23
C LEU A 450 -98.37 5.30 -36.33
N ARG A 451 -97.08 5.08 -36.06
CA ARG A 451 -96.15 4.42 -36.99
C ARG A 451 -96.56 3.00 -37.36
N GLN A 452 -97.33 2.33 -36.50
CA GLN A 452 -97.81 0.96 -36.71
C GLN A 452 -99.18 0.93 -37.40
N ASN A 453 -99.92 2.05 -37.43
CA ASN A 453 -101.26 2.13 -37.99
C ASN A 453 -101.24 2.03 -39.54
N ILE A 454 -102.02 1.10 -40.10
CA ILE A 454 -102.05 0.79 -41.54
C ILE A 454 -102.67 1.94 -42.35
N GLN A 455 -103.70 2.62 -41.82
CA GLN A 455 -104.36 3.74 -42.50
C GLN A 455 -103.42 4.95 -42.59
N TRP A 456 -102.67 5.22 -41.52
CA TRP A 456 -101.64 6.27 -41.54
C TRP A 456 -100.54 5.98 -42.56
N LYS A 457 -100.04 4.74 -42.65
CA LYS A 457 -98.99 4.39 -43.62
C LYS A 457 -99.40 4.71 -45.06
N LYS A 458 -100.65 4.42 -45.43
CA LYS A 458 -101.20 4.77 -46.76
C LYS A 458 -101.25 6.29 -46.97
N MET A 459 -101.85 7.04 -46.03
CA MET A 459 -101.96 8.51 -46.12
C MET A 459 -100.60 9.24 -46.11
N SER A 460 -99.63 8.71 -45.36
CA SER A 460 -98.31 9.33 -45.21
C SER A 460 -97.46 9.27 -46.48
N LEU A 461 -97.73 8.31 -47.38
CA LEU A 461 -97.11 8.21 -48.70
C LEU A 461 -97.56 9.35 -49.62
N GLU A 462 -98.86 9.65 -49.62
CA GLU A 462 -99.44 10.74 -50.41
C GLU A 462 -99.02 12.11 -49.89
N SER A 463 -98.90 12.26 -48.57
CA SER A 463 -98.57 13.54 -47.90
C SER A 463 -97.06 13.81 -47.75
N ASN A 464 -96.20 12.85 -48.11
CA ASN A 464 -94.74 12.89 -47.98
C ASN A 464 -94.22 13.16 -46.53
N ASP A 465 -94.94 12.65 -45.51
CA ASP A 465 -94.65 12.76 -44.07
C ASP A 465 -94.50 11.38 -43.40
N GLN A 466 -93.64 10.54 -43.97
CA GLN A 466 -93.47 9.15 -43.52
C GLN A 466 -92.83 9.03 -42.12
N TYR A 467 -91.98 9.99 -41.74
CA TYR A 467 -91.22 9.94 -40.49
C TYR A 467 -91.93 10.72 -39.38
N VAL A 468 -92.69 9.98 -38.57
CA VAL A 468 -93.33 10.52 -37.35
C VAL A 468 -92.28 10.72 -36.26
N VAL A 469 -92.06 11.97 -35.88
CA VAL A 469 -91.17 12.37 -34.77
C VAL A 469 -91.94 12.33 -33.45
N PHE A 470 -93.18 12.82 -33.46
CA PHE A 470 -94.08 12.79 -32.32
C PHE A 470 -95.52 12.54 -32.78
N ALA A 471 -96.29 11.76 -32.01
CA ALA A 471 -97.73 11.62 -32.22
C ALA A 471 -98.46 11.36 -30.90
N ASP A 472 -99.50 12.14 -30.63
CA ASP A 472 -100.32 12.03 -29.42
C ASP A 472 -101.72 12.64 -29.61
N ILE A 473 -102.69 12.19 -28.81
CA ILE A 473 -104.03 12.78 -28.75
C ILE A 473 -103.98 13.92 -27.73
N ILE A 474 -104.14 15.15 -28.22
CA ILE A 474 -104.03 16.37 -27.42
C ILE A 474 -105.27 17.24 -27.56
N ASN A 475 -105.41 18.21 -26.67
CA ASN A 475 -106.53 19.15 -26.71
C ASN A 475 -106.13 20.43 -27.46
N LYS A 476 -106.80 20.73 -28.58
CA LYS A 476 -106.74 22.05 -29.21
C LYS A 476 -107.72 22.99 -28.53
N ILE A 477 -107.27 24.15 -28.11
CA ILE A 477 -108.15 25.19 -27.56
C ILE A 477 -108.85 25.90 -28.72
N ALA A 478 -110.19 25.87 -28.73
CA ALA A 478 -111.01 26.44 -29.79
C ALA A 478 -110.92 27.98 -29.79
N ARG A 479 -110.64 28.57 -30.95
CA ARG A 479 -110.45 30.02 -31.10
C ARG A 479 -111.67 30.85 -30.68
N SER A 480 -112.89 30.34 -30.88
CA SER A 480 -114.13 31.07 -30.59
C SER A 480 -114.50 31.05 -29.09
N SER A 481 -114.37 29.91 -28.43
CA SER A 481 -114.95 29.69 -27.09
C SER A 481 -113.93 29.35 -26.01
N GLY A 482 -112.68 29.05 -26.36
CA GLY A 482 -111.69 28.51 -25.42
C GLY A 482 -111.95 27.05 -25.01
N LYS A 483 -112.97 26.38 -25.58
CA LYS A 483 -113.27 24.97 -25.28
C LYS A 483 -112.18 24.04 -25.81
N PHE A 484 -111.91 22.97 -25.09
CA PHE A 484 -110.97 21.92 -25.49
C PHE A 484 -111.59 21.01 -26.55
N VAL A 485 -110.89 20.82 -27.66
CA VAL A 485 -111.28 19.91 -28.74
C VAL A 485 -110.19 18.85 -28.88
N PRO A 486 -110.49 17.56 -28.60
CA PRO A 486 -109.51 16.50 -28.76
C PRO A 486 -109.16 16.32 -30.24
N ILE A 487 -107.87 16.31 -30.53
CA ILE A 487 -107.30 16.15 -31.88
C ILE A 487 -106.10 15.21 -31.80
N LEU A 488 -105.78 14.57 -32.93
CA LEU A 488 -104.52 13.85 -33.06
C LEU A 488 -103.47 14.83 -33.60
N LEU A 489 -102.47 15.16 -32.79
CA LEU A 489 -101.31 15.95 -33.22
C LEU A 489 -100.21 15.00 -33.68
N VAL A 490 -99.70 15.25 -34.89
CA VAL A 490 -98.59 14.50 -35.46
C VAL A 490 -97.52 15.50 -35.90
N ILE A 491 -96.31 15.32 -35.40
CA ILE A 491 -95.14 16.06 -35.86
C ILE A 491 -94.31 15.11 -36.70
N SER A 492 -94.22 15.39 -37.99
CA SER A 492 -93.30 14.71 -38.89
C SER A 492 -91.95 15.43 -38.91
N THR A 493 -90.99 14.94 -39.70
CA THR A 493 -89.74 15.67 -39.95
C THR A 493 -89.90 16.95 -40.76
N ARG A 494 -91.08 17.20 -41.36
CA ARG A 494 -91.32 18.32 -42.28
C ARG A 494 -92.50 19.20 -41.90
N SER A 495 -93.50 18.67 -41.20
CA SER A 495 -94.75 19.39 -40.93
C SER A 495 -95.37 18.98 -39.59
N MET A 496 -96.15 19.90 -39.04
CA MET A 496 -97.07 19.68 -37.93
C MET A 496 -98.48 19.46 -38.52
N LEU A 497 -99.05 18.30 -38.25
CA LEU A 497 -100.34 17.88 -38.77
C LEU A 497 -101.34 17.77 -37.63
N ILE A 498 -102.54 18.31 -37.85
CA ILE A 498 -103.68 18.18 -36.95
C ILE A 498 -104.72 17.33 -37.64
N LEU A 499 -104.98 16.15 -37.10
CA LEU A 499 -105.92 15.20 -37.63
C LEU A 499 -107.12 15.02 -36.71
N ASP A 500 -108.22 14.55 -37.31
CA ASP A 500 -109.33 14.01 -36.54
C ASP A 500 -108.94 12.69 -35.87
N GLN A 501 -109.24 12.54 -34.58
CA GLN A 501 -108.81 11.37 -33.81
C GLN A 501 -109.47 10.05 -34.27
N ARG A 502 -110.68 10.09 -34.87
CA ARG A 502 -111.42 8.86 -35.25
C ARG A 502 -111.24 8.53 -36.72
N THR A 503 -111.28 9.54 -37.58
CA THR A 503 -111.26 9.35 -39.04
C THR A 503 -109.88 9.48 -39.67
N LEU A 504 -108.87 9.94 -38.91
CA LEU A 504 -107.52 10.25 -39.41
C LEU A 504 -107.51 11.20 -40.61
N GLN A 505 -108.57 12.00 -40.80
CA GLN A 505 -108.60 13.03 -41.82
C GLN A 505 -107.79 14.25 -41.36
N ILE A 506 -106.93 14.77 -42.25
CA ILE A 506 -106.10 15.94 -41.99
C ILE A 506 -106.99 17.18 -41.98
N LYS A 507 -107.12 17.82 -40.81
CA LYS A 507 -107.82 19.11 -40.67
C LYS A 507 -106.91 20.28 -40.98
N TYR A 508 -105.65 20.19 -40.56
CA TYR A 508 -104.64 21.22 -40.82
C TYR A 508 -103.27 20.58 -41.07
N ARG A 509 -102.55 21.13 -42.03
CA ARG A 509 -101.16 20.82 -42.33
C ARG A 509 -100.35 22.10 -42.26
N VAL A 510 -99.42 22.18 -41.31
CA VAL A 510 -98.53 23.34 -41.11
C VAL A 510 -97.09 22.89 -41.40
N PRO A 511 -96.47 23.31 -42.51
CA PRO A 511 -95.05 23.08 -42.74
C PRO A 511 -94.19 23.62 -41.59
N ALA A 512 -93.14 22.88 -41.21
CA ALA A 512 -92.25 23.29 -40.11
C ALA A 512 -91.53 24.62 -40.39
N THR A 513 -91.36 25.00 -41.65
CA THR A 513 -90.79 26.29 -42.08
C THR A 513 -91.69 27.50 -41.80
N GLU A 514 -92.99 27.29 -41.60
CA GLU A 514 -93.95 28.36 -41.31
C GLU A 514 -94.05 28.66 -39.80
N ILE A 515 -93.54 27.76 -38.96
CA ILE A 515 -93.51 27.93 -37.50
C ILE A 515 -92.28 28.74 -37.13
N TYR A 516 -92.46 29.99 -36.70
CA TYR A 516 -91.33 30.87 -36.36
C TYR A 516 -91.12 31.02 -34.85
N LYS A 517 -92.19 30.85 -34.06
CA LYS A 517 -92.17 31.07 -32.61
C LYS A 517 -93.05 30.07 -31.89
N MET A 518 -92.64 29.67 -30.69
CA MET A 518 -93.44 28.90 -29.75
C MET A 518 -93.47 29.63 -28.41
N SER A 519 -94.68 29.92 -27.92
CA SER A 519 -94.87 30.59 -26.64
C SER A 519 -95.45 29.65 -25.60
N LEU A 520 -94.88 29.69 -24.40
CA LEU A 520 -95.31 28.92 -23.24
C LEU A 520 -95.35 29.83 -22.02
N SER A 521 -96.06 29.40 -20.98
CA SER A 521 -95.97 30.04 -19.67
C SER A 521 -94.86 29.40 -18.83
N PRO A 522 -94.29 30.08 -17.81
CA PRO A 522 -93.29 29.50 -16.89
C PRO A 522 -93.88 28.48 -15.90
N TYR A 523 -95.21 28.42 -15.77
CA TYR A 523 -95.91 27.67 -14.73
C TYR A 523 -96.08 26.17 -15.06
N LEU A 524 -96.84 25.44 -14.23
CA LEU A 524 -97.20 24.04 -14.44
C LEU A 524 -98.38 23.85 -15.40
N ASP A 525 -98.64 24.81 -16.29
CA ASP A 525 -99.55 24.63 -17.42
C ASP A 525 -98.96 23.67 -18.44
N ASP A 526 -99.88 22.87 -18.98
CA ASP A 526 -99.69 22.02 -20.13
C ASP A 526 -100.01 22.75 -21.43
N VAL A 527 -99.87 24.08 -21.48
CA VAL A 527 -100.24 24.90 -22.64
C VAL A 527 -99.02 25.28 -23.47
N ALA A 528 -99.14 25.12 -24.78
CA ALA A 528 -98.18 25.61 -25.75
C ALA A 528 -98.89 26.29 -26.91
N VAL A 529 -98.38 27.46 -27.31
CA VAL A 529 -98.84 28.20 -28.49
C VAL A 529 -97.80 28.09 -29.58
N VAL A 530 -98.23 27.64 -30.75
CA VAL A 530 -97.42 27.53 -31.96
C VAL A 530 -97.82 28.67 -32.89
N HIS A 531 -96.88 29.59 -33.12
CA HIS A 531 -97.09 30.76 -33.96
C HIS A 531 -96.72 30.46 -35.41
N VAL A 532 -97.63 30.76 -36.33
CA VAL A 532 -97.51 30.44 -37.76
C VAL A 532 -97.56 31.73 -38.57
N LYS A 533 -96.71 31.86 -39.59
CA LYS A 533 -96.65 33.07 -40.44
C LYS A 533 -97.95 33.27 -41.25
N SER A 534 -98.58 34.45 -41.17
CA SER A 534 -99.73 34.84 -42.03
C SER A 534 -99.25 35.57 -43.29
N SER A 535 -99.63 35.09 -44.48
CA SER A 535 -99.28 35.72 -45.77
C SER A 535 -100.27 36.85 -46.10
N SER A 536 -100.00 38.04 -45.58
CA SER A 536 -100.48 39.34 -46.08
C SER A 536 -99.75 40.42 -45.27
N GLU A 537 -98.55 40.75 -45.71
CA GLU A 537 -97.94 42.09 -45.67
C GLU A 537 -96.50 41.98 -46.18
N ASN A 538 -96.25 42.68 -47.29
CA ASN A 538 -94.98 42.98 -47.96
C ASN A 538 -94.41 41.91 -48.93
N ASP A 539 -95.15 41.67 -50.02
CA ASP A 539 -94.55 41.48 -51.35
C ASP A 539 -94.61 42.83 -52.08
N GLU A 540 -93.58 43.67 -51.94
CA GLU A 540 -93.17 44.66 -52.96
C GLU A 540 -91.67 44.92 -52.77
N GLU A 541 -90.85 44.04 -53.35
CA GLU A 541 -89.62 44.42 -54.08
C GLU A 541 -88.92 43.15 -54.61
N ALA A 542 -88.53 43.24 -55.89
CA ALA A 542 -87.70 42.30 -56.65
C ALA A 542 -88.39 41.06 -57.26
N SER A 543 -89.23 41.35 -58.25
CA SER A 543 -89.40 40.54 -59.44
C SER A 543 -88.07 40.32 -60.19
N SER A 544 -87.72 39.07 -60.52
CA SER A 544 -87.34 38.68 -61.89
C SER A 544 -87.05 37.17 -62.02
N SER A 545 -87.58 36.61 -63.13
CA SER A 545 -87.28 35.34 -63.83
C SER A 545 -87.89 34.00 -63.34
N ILE A 546 -89.11 33.70 -63.83
CA ILE A 546 -89.46 32.71 -64.91
C ILE A 546 -88.76 31.32 -64.83
N SER A 547 -89.38 30.14 -64.92
CA SER A 547 -90.54 29.65 -65.71
C SER A 547 -91.15 28.33 -65.17
N ASP A 548 -92.49 28.23 -65.27
CA ASP A 548 -93.37 27.14 -65.77
C ASP A 548 -92.96 25.65 -65.64
N THR A 549 -93.83 24.73 -65.20
CA THR A 549 -94.97 24.23 -65.99
C THR A 549 -95.87 23.24 -65.21
N THR A 550 -97.21 23.42 -65.33
CA THR A 550 -98.33 22.43 -65.34
C THR A 550 -98.43 21.33 -64.26
N GLY A 551 -99.56 21.04 -63.61
CA GLY A 551 -100.99 21.34 -63.79
C GLY A 551 -101.83 20.29 -63.02
N CYS A 552 -103.10 20.59 -62.80
CA CYS A 552 -104.20 19.73 -62.30
C CYS A 552 -104.54 19.72 -60.78
N LEU A 553 -105.42 20.67 -60.43
CA LEU A 553 -106.81 20.42 -60.01
C LEU A 553 -107.06 19.49 -58.81
N PHE A 554 -106.88 20.01 -57.58
CA PHE A 554 -107.81 19.85 -56.45
C PHE A 554 -107.47 20.92 -55.38
N GLN A 555 -107.74 22.19 -55.71
CA GLN A 555 -107.72 23.28 -54.75
C GLN A 555 -109.16 23.50 -54.29
N SER A 556 -109.51 22.95 -53.14
CA SER A 556 -110.70 23.32 -52.39
C SER A 556 -110.28 23.95 -51.05
N ASP A 557 -110.17 25.28 -51.08
CA ASP A 557 -110.36 26.23 -49.97
C ASP A 557 -110.13 25.75 -48.52
N LEU A 558 -108.87 25.52 -48.14
CA LEU A 558 -108.46 25.48 -46.73
C LEU A 558 -108.08 26.90 -46.27
N LYS A 559 -109.10 27.64 -45.81
CA LYS A 559 -109.02 28.98 -45.18
C LYS A 559 -107.77 29.11 -44.29
N LYS A 560 -106.78 29.93 -44.71
CA LYS A 560 -105.62 30.32 -43.90
C LYS A 560 -106.09 30.96 -42.59
N LYS A 561 -105.86 30.31 -41.45
CA LYS A 561 -106.23 30.82 -40.13
C LYS A 561 -105.12 30.59 -39.11
N GLY A 562 -104.52 31.69 -38.63
CA GLY A 562 -103.49 31.94 -37.60
C GLY A 562 -103.00 30.85 -36.63
N ASP A 563 -102.53 31.29 -35.47
CA ASP A 563 -101.82 30.50 -34.46
C ASP A 563 -102.66 29.35 -33.87
N PHE A 564 -101.95 28.34 -33.37
CA PHE A 564 -102.54 27.14 -32.75
C PHE A 564 -102.17 27.07 -31.27
N VAL A 565 -103.17 26.78 -30.44
CA VAL A 565 -103.02 26.65 -29.00
C VAL A 565 -103.38 25.23 -28.60
N PHE A 566 -102.46 24.59 -27.91
CA PHE A 566 -102.56 23.19 -27.50
C PHE A 566 -102.44 23.07 -25.99
N GLN A 567 -103.15 22.09 -25.44
CA GLN A 567 -103.00 21.60 -24.08
C GLN A 567 -102.60 20.10 -24.11
N THR A 568 -101.50 19.74 -23.47
CA THR A 568 -100.90 18.39 -23.52
C THR A 568 -100.00 18.08 -22.33
N GLY A 569 -100.14 16.88 -21.74
CA GLY A 569 -99.22 16.41 -20.67
C GLY A 569 -97.78 16.17 -21.14
N HIS A 570 -97.50 16.30 -22.44
CA HIS A 570 -96.20 16.11 -23.06
C HIS A 570 -95.61 17.41 -23.65
N VAL A 571 -96.00 18.58 -23.13
CA VAL A 571 -95.54 19.90 -23.61
C VAL A 571 -94.01 19.97 -23.79
N ILE A 572 -93.25 19.53 -22.79
CA ILE A 572 -91.78 19.60 -22.83
C ILE A 572 -91.22 18.80 -24.01
N GLU A 573 -91.77 17.61 -24.25
CA GLU A 573 -91.33 16.74 -25.33
C GLU A 573 -91.76 17.26 -26.69
N ILE A 574 -93.01 17.70 -26.82
CA ILE A 574 -93.58 18.27 -28.05
C ILE A 574 -92.77 19.47 -28.49
N VAL A 575 -92.54 20.44 -27.59
CA VAL A 575 -91.80 21.66 -27.93
C VAL A 575 -90.34 21.36 -28.21
N THR A 576 -89.70 20.44 -27.46
CA THR A 576 -88.31 20.05 -27.75
C THR A 576 -88.19 19.39 -29.13
N LYS A 577 -89.11 18.48 -29.48
CA LYS A 577 -89.10 17.79 -30.77
C LYS A 577 -89.47 18.73 -31.91
N LEU A 578 -90.46 19.61 -31.72
CA LEU A 578 -90.84 20.62 -32.70
C LEU A 578 -89.71 21.63 -32.91
N PHE A 579 -89.03 22.06 -31.84
CA PHE A 579 -87.84 22.92 -31.93
C PHE A 579 -86.74 22.29 -32.79
N LEU A 580 -86.44 21.01 -32.56
CA LEU A 580 -85.44 20.27 -33.35
C LEU A 580 -85.89 20.08 -34.80
N VAL A 581 -87.18 19.78 -35.04
CA VAL A 581 -87.72 19.64 -36.40
C VAL A 581 -87.65 20.95 -37.17
N VAL A 582 -88.07 22.06 -36.56
CA VAL A 582 -87.99 23.40 -37.19
C VAL A 582 -86.53 23.81 -37.40
N GLN A 583 -85.64 23.57 -36.43
CA GLN A 583 -84.20 23.84 -36.58
C GLN A 583 -83.59 23.05 -37.73
N ASN A 584 -83.95 21.76 -37.88
CA ASN A 584 -83.47 20.92 -38.97
C ASN A 584 -84.07 21.32 -40.32
N ALA A 585 -85.32 21.78 -40.37
CA ALA A 585 -86.01 22.13 -41.62
C ALA A 585 -85.67 23.55 -42.13
N SER A 586 -85.47 24.52 -41.24
CA SER A 586 -85.21 25.93 -41.60
C SER A 586 -83.76 26.38 -41.41
N GLY A 587 -82.91 25.55 -40.80
CA GLY A 587 -81.51 25.87 -40.49
C GLY A 587 -81.33 26.84 -39.30
N LYS A 588 -82.40 27.47 -38.81
CA LYS A 588 -82.41 28.35 -37.62
C LYS A 588 -83.41 27.83 -36.59
N PRO A 589 -83.09 27.85 -35.28
CA PRO A 589 -84.04 27.45 -34.25
C PRO A 589 -85.21 28.44 -34.18
N PRO A 590 -86.45 27.97 -33.92
CA PRO A 590 -87.58 28.85 -33.68
C PRO A 590 -87.40 29.60 -32.35
N GLU A 591 -87.96 30.81 -32.26
CA GLU A 591 -87.93 31.59 -31.03
C GLU A 591 -88.81 30.94 -29.97
N ILE A 592 -88.29 30.73 -28.75
CA ILE A 592 -89.07 30.21 -27.62
C ILE A 592 -89.27 31.33 -26.61
N ASN A 593 -90.51 31.79 -26.50
CA ASN A 593 -90.92 32.77 -25.51
C ASN A 593 -91.57 32.07 -24.31
N ILE A 594 -90.99 32.21 -23.12
CA ILE A 594 -91.59 31.69 -21.89
C ILE A 594 -91.92 32.90 -21.02
N ALA A 595 -93.19 33.31 -21.02
CA ALA A 595 -93.66 34.52 -20.37
C ALA A 595 -95.04 34.33 -19.74
N THR A 596 -95.36 35.11 -18.71
CA THR A 596 -96.67 35.07 -18.05
C THR A 596 -97.78 35.67 -18.91
N GLU A 597 -97.42 36.49 -19.90
CA GLU A 597 -98.33 37.09 -20.86
C GLU A 597 -97.68 37.09 -22.25
N PHE A 598 -98.44 36.70 -23.28
CA PHE A 598 -98.00 36.77 -24.67
C PHE A 598 -99.20 36.80 -25.63
N GLU A 599 -98.97 37.24 -26.85
CA GLU A 599 -100.02 37.43 -27.86
C GLU A 599 -100.10 36.25 -28.82
N ALA A 600 -101.31 35.86 -29.24
CA ALA A 600 -101.55 34.89 -30.30
C ALA A 600 -102.48 35.46 -31.37
N ASN A 601 -102.11 35.33 -32.63
CA ASN A 601 -102.87 35.83 -33.78
C ASN A 601 -103.83 34.75 -34.28
N PHE A 602 -105.15 34.95 -34.19
CA PHE A 602 -106.15 33.99 -34.70
C PHE A 602 -106.65 34.29 -36.12
N GLY A 603 -105.94 35.13 -36.86
CA GLY A 603 -106.23 35.54 -38.24
C GLY A 603 -107.25 36.68 -38.32
N SER A 604 -108.32 36.61 -37.54
CA SER A 604 -109.35 37.68 -37.50
C SER A 604 -109.19 38.63 -36.31
N GLN A 605 -108.48 38.22 -35.25
CA GLN A 605 -108.28 38.98 -34.02
C GLN A 605 -106.96 38.56 -33.36
N LEU A 606 -106.27 39.53 -32.77
CA LEU A 606 -105.08 39.32 -31.95
C LEU A 606 -105.53 39.16 -30.48
N VAL A 607 -105.22 38.02 -29.88
CA VAL A 607 -105.70 37.64 -28.55
C VAL A 607 -104.52 37.56 -27.58
N MET A 608 -104.60 38.33 -26.50
CA MET A 608 -103.60 38.29 -25.43
C MET A 608 -103.89 37.12 -24.49
N PHE A 609 -102.91 36.23 -24.31
CA PHE A 609 -102.93 35.15 -23.33
C PHE A 609 -102.32 35.64 -22.03
N THR A 610 -103.07 35.53 -20.94
CA THR A 610 -102.63 35.92 -19.60
C THR A 610 -102.74 34.70 -18.68
N PHE A 611 -101.62 34.30 -18.09
CA PHE A 611 -101.56 33.16 -17.18
C PHE A 611 -101.55 33.67 -15.74
N LYS A 612 -102.61 33.38 -14.99
CA LYS A 612 -102.74 33.76 -13.58
C LYS A 612 -102.80 32.51 -12.72
N CYS A 613 -101.87 32.38 -11.77
CA CYS A 613 -102.01 31.46 -10.65
C CYS A 613 -102.85 32.15 -9.59
N VAL A 614 -104.13 31.79 -9.48
CA VAL A 614 -105.03 32.36 -8.47
C VAL A 614 -105.50 31.23 -7.58
N GLY A 615 -105.17 31.27 -6.29
CA GLY A 615 -105.68 30.34 -5.27
C GLY A 615 -107.16 30.57 -4.98
N LEU A 616 -108.02 30.41 -5.99
CA LEU A 616 -109.47 30.47 -5.86
C LEU A 616 -110.01 29.09 -5.45
N PRO A 617 -110.93 29.00 -4.47
CA PRO A 617 -111.44 27.73 -3.93
C PRO A 617 -112.33 26.90 -4.89
N GLU A 618 -112.52 27.34 -6.13
CA GLU A 618 -113.45 26.74 -7.11
C GLU A 618 -112.77 25.91 -8.22
N ILE A 619 -111.45 25.67 -8.16
CA ILE A 619 -110.73 24.86 -9.17
C ILE A 619 -109.91 23.75 -8.47
N PRO A 620 -110.17 22.46 -8.75
CA PRO A 620 -109.36 21.35 -8.20
C PRO A 620 -107.90 21.45 -8.64
N PRO A 621 -106.93 21.11 -7.77
CA PRO A 621 -105.51 21.14 -8.13
C PRO A 621 -105.24 20.25 -9.36
N GLY A 622 -104.67 20.85 -10.40
CA GLY A 622 -104.36 20.16 -11.66
C GLY A 622 -105.42 20.30 -12.77
N GLN A 623 -106.49 21.08 -12.56
CA GLN A 623 -107.42 21.47 -13.62
C GLN A 623 -107.24 22.95 -14.00
N MET A 624 -107.21 23.21 -15.31
CA MET A 624 -107.01 24.54 -15.87
C MET A 624 -108.32 25.04 -16.49
N ARG A 625 -108.72 26.28 -16.18
CA ARG A 625 -109.93 26.90 -16.75
C ARG A 625 -109.54 28.03 -17.71
N VAL A 626 -110.02 27.95 -18.95
CA VAL A 626 -109.82 28.99 -19.97
C VAL A 626 -111.05 29.89 -20.01
N LEU A 627 -110.88 31.16 -19.71
CA LEU A 627 -111.93 32.19 -19.78
C LEU A 627 -111.62 33.14 -20.93
N ARG A 628 -112.53 33.24 -21.90
CA ARG A 628 -112.42 34.22 -22.99
C ARG A 628 -113.19 35.49 -22.64
N LYS A 629 -112.48 36.62 -22.57
CA LYS A 629 -113.03 37.97 -22.44
C LYS A 629 -112.62 38.79 -23.67
N ALA A 630 -113.47 38.80 -24.71
CA ALA A 630 -113.21 39.48 -25.99
C ALA A 630 -111.82 39.16 -26.59
N ASN A 631 -110.89 40.11 -26.49
CA ASN A 631 -109.52 40.03 -27.02
C ASN A 631 -108.50 39.47 -26.00
N LYS A 632 -108.94 38.96 -24.84
CA LYS A 632 -108.09 38.30 -23.84
C LYS A 632 -108.55 36.87 -23.56
N MET A 633 -107.61 35.93 -23.51
CA MET A 633 -107.81 34.59 -22.97
C MET A 633 -107.04 34.46 -21.65
N GLU A 634 -107.79 34.42 -20.55
CA GLU A 634 -107.22 34.20 -19.21
C GLU A 634 -107.17 32.70 -18.92
N ILE A 635 -105.97 32.21 -18.68
CA ILE A 635 -105.72 30.83 -18.27
C ILE A 635 -105.50 30.83 -16.76
N LEU A 636 -106.48 30.28 -16.05
CA LEU A 636 -106.44 30.12 -14.60
C LEU A 636 -105.93 28.72 -14.26
N MET A 637 -104.89 28.67 -13.43
CA MET A 637 -104.21 27.46 -12.97
C MET A 637 -104.17 27.37 -11.46
#